data_AF-A2DUU7-F1
#
_entry.id   AF-A2DUU7-F1
#
_cell.length_a   1.000
_cell.length_b   1.000
_cell.length_c   1.000
_cell.angle_alpha   90.00
_cell.angle_beta   90.00
_cell.angle_gamma   90.00
#
_symmetry.space_group_name_H-M   'P 1'
#
loop_
_entity.id
_entity.type
_entity.pdbx_description
1 polymer ?
#
loop_
_entity_poly.entity_id
_entity_poly.type
_entity_poly.pdbx_seq_one_letter_code
_entity_poly.pdbx_strand_id
1 'polypeptide(L)'
;MQQVLQDYEIDEELEYMKSYHSLAFEKVNIILGKAKTSSSMFLFISDFNVALFNKKFFSKKLRLEFSSLWTEVQEIRYNSGDNQYLSFKAKSNSFRVVSKNTKEIADLIMKFNKSVWGNQDAPTPRLYYPKEYEIPEYTKSIPIHLKYELFQKGIQLPNRQISSLAKFFASKPTEFKFDHFYWLIQYIPNVMKIINWEPSIKKIIIPLDVCPLGATLMQNIMKKNKTIQEISFSNGTITNLPELLQTIDRNQESKIKGLHFTGITFTSKDLHALDNFIRNYKLDFLTLNLAFDHSLSLNFTEDSLKIENFGYLQTLVLDNTPGLNLQRIFLRMKNLKFLSIVNCGIEINEIIRLFQVVKGSIERINASYNKCTVPIRFKKNKLIKTNTKYLNISNINWSEKDLVQIWNFFSIQEGITLDLSSATLSDGSFDNFVKQAVNVDSKISELYWNDNISTGVTDIIKHCPNLSVLSIARVFGEDDPEINKICKFIKKTETLKKLNISGSRRKFIGKNMPIIFGAIQENSSITNLDIRKNHAGESFPTDVINCFMKNEAVEILAIEGNEITDTEKYKEIFTQLQERKKPLLIVWPQKEIDGIALSTGTEQDELDQLMDLHARLANIGQI
;
A
#
# COMPACT_ATOMS: atom_id res chain seq x y z
N MET A 1 -34.82 -19.94 2.82
CA MET A 1 -34.21 -20.99 1.98
C MET A 1 -34.00 -22.29 2.77
N GLN A 2 -33.18 -22.32 3.83
CA GLN A 2 -32.87 -23.55 4.59
C GLN A 2 -34.11 -24.36 5.00
N GLN A 3 -35.15 -23.70 5.52
CA GLN A 3 -36.40 -24.38 5.90
C GLN A 3 -37.10 -25.05 4.70
N VAL A 4 -37.16 -24.39 3.54
CA VAL A 4 -37.72 -25.00 2.32
C VAL A 4 -36.83 -26.13 1.81
N LEU A 5 -35.50 -26.00 1.92
CA LEU A 5 -34.59 -27.07 1.51
C LEU A 5 -34.63 -28.31 2.43
N GLN A 6 -35.14 -28.17 3.67
CA GLN A 6 -35.37 -29.30 4.58
C GLN A 6 -36.61 -30.12 4.18
N ASP A 7 -37.60 -29.49 3.55
CA ASP A 7 -38.89 -30.11 3.25
C ASP A 7 -38.96 -30.80 1.87
N TYR A 8 -38.01 -30.51 0.98
CA TYR A 8 -38.04 -30.94 -0.43
C TYR A 8 -36.75 -31.66 -0.84
N GLU A 9 -36.90 -32.71 -1.65
CA GLU A 9 -35.78 -33.35 -2.33
C GLU A 9 -35.39 -32.52 -3.56
N ILE A 10 -34.10 -32.43 -3.80
CA ILE A 10 -33.51 -31.48 -4.73
C ILE A 10 -32.95 -32.27 -5.91
N ASP A 11 -33.21 -31.82 -7.13
CA ASP A 11 -32.59 -32.38 -8.32
C ASP A 11 -31.15 -31.87 -8.50
N GLU A 12 -30.37 -32.52 -9.35
CA GLU A 12 -28.96 -32.16 -9.57
C GLU A 12 -28.79 -30.71 -10.04
N GLU A 13 -29.77 -30.16 -10.77
CA GLU A 13 -29.75 -28.78 -11.26
C GLU A 13 -29.89 -27.76 -10.12
N LEU A 14 -30.83 -27.98 -9.18
CA LEU A 14 -30.96 -27.12 -8.02
C LEU A 14 -29.79 -27.31 -7.04
N GLU A 15 -29.20 -28.50 -6.94
CA GLU A 15 -27.96 -28.71 -6.17
C GLU A 15 -26.80 -27.91 -6.76
N TYR A 16 -26.67 -27.89 -8.09
CA TYR A 16 -25.72 -27.03 -8.78
C TYR A 16 -25.99 -25.54 -8.52
N MET A 17 -27.26 -25.12 -8.51
CA MET A 17 -27.62 -23.73 -8.18
C MET A 17 -27.41 -23.36 -6.71
N LYS A 18 -27.34 -24.31 -5.76
CA LYS A 18 -26.97 -24.01 -4.36
C LYS A 18 -25.54 -23.51 -4.21
N SER A 19 -24.66 -23.85 -5.15
CA SER A 19 -23.32 -23.25 -5.19
C SER A 19 -23.37 -21.74 -5.44
N TYR A 20 -24.51 -21.23 -5.93
CA TYR A 20 -24.72 -19.80 -6.13
C TYR A 20 -25.17 -19.15 -4.83
N HIS A 21 -24.75 -17.90 -4.67
CA HIS A 21 -25.27 -17.07 -3.60
C HIS A 21 -26.74 -16.73 -3.92
N SER A 22 -27.65 -17.26 -3.11
CA SER A 22 -29.09 -17.05 -3.27
C SER A 22 -29.49 -15.67 -2.73
N LEU A 23 -30.13 -14.87 -3.56
CA LEU A 23 -30.70 -13.58 -3.15
C LEU A 23 -32.12 -13.74 -2.61
N ALA A 24 -32.93 -14.61 -3.24
CA ALA A 24 -34.27 -14.96 -2.77
C ALA A 24 -34.64 -16.39 -3.16
N PHE A 25 -35.37 -17.07 -2.28
CA PHE A 25 -36.02 -18.35 -2.58
C PHE A 25 -37.39 -18.39 -1.92
N GLU A 26 -38.44 -18.27 -2.73
CA GLU A 26 -39.79 -18.01 -2.22
C GLU A 26 -40.85 -18.79 -2.98
N LYS A 27 -41.86 -19.29 -2.26
CA LYS A 27 -43.06 -19.86 -2.88
C LYS A 27 -43.94 -18.73 -3.39
N VAL A 28 -44.24 -18.75 -4.68
CA VAL A 28 -44.95 -17.68 -5.40
C VAL A 28 -46.06 -18.25 -6.26
N ASN A 29 -46.99 -17.39 -6.67
CA ASN A 29 -47.97 -17.72 -7.70
C ASN A 29 -47.47 -17.21 -9.05
N ILE A 30 -47.31 -18.12 -10.01
CA ILE A 30 -46.83 -17.81 -11.36
C ILE A 30 -47.99 -17.82 -12.35
N ILE A 31 -48.03 -16.79 -13.20
CA ILE A 31 -48.90 -16.72 -14.36
C ILE A 31 -48.02 -16.79 -15.62
N LEU A 32 -48.08 -17.89 -16.36
CA LEU A 32 -47.28 -18.12 -17.56
C LEU A 32 -47.99 -17.57 -18.81
N GLY A 33 -47.37 -16.63 -19.52
CA GLY A 33 -47.87 -16.10 -20.80
C GLY A 33 -49.31 -15.56 -20.76
N LYS A 34 -50.15 -16.00 -21.71
CA LYS A 34 -51.58 -15.63 -21.81
C LYS A 34 -52.52 -16.51 -20.97
N ALA A 35 -52.00 -17.54 -20.30
CA ALA A 35 -52.83 -18.43 -19.50
C ALA A 35 -53.43 -17.66 -18.32
N LYS A 36 -54.73 -17.85 -18.06
CA LYS A 36 -55.41 -17.23 -16.91
C LYS A 36 -55.18 -17.99 -15.59
N THR A 37 -54.61 -19.19 -15.66
CA THR A 37 -54.42 -20.06 -14.49
C THR A 37 -53.09 -19.75 -13.80
N SER A 38 -53.14 -19.41 -12.52
CA SER A 38 -51.95 -19.30 -11.67
C SER A 38 -51.53 -20.67 -11.16
N SER A 39 -50.25 -21.00 -11.29
CA SER A 39 -49.65 -22.19 -10.68
C SER A 39 -48.76 -21.78 -9.51
N SER A 40 -48.83 -22.50 -8.40
CA SER A 40 -47.93 -22.25 -7.27
C SER A 40 -46.57 -22.90 -7.55
N MET A 41 -45.51 -22.10 -7.57
CA MET A 41 -44.13 -22.51 -7.87
C MET A 41 -43.16 -21.91 -6.85
N PHE A 42 -41.90 -22.30 -6.89
CA PHE A 42 -40.81 -21.65 -6.15
C PHE A 42 -39.99 -20.78 -7.08
N LEU A 43 -39.88 -19.50 -6.76
CA LEU A 43 -38.98 -18.56 -7.41
C LEU A 43 -37.62 -18.60 -6.73
N PHE A 44 -36.59 -18.84 -7.52
CA PHE A 44 -35.20 -18.75 -7.11
C PHE A 44 -34.54 -17.59 -7.85
N ILE A 45 -33.92 -16.69 -7.10
CA ILE A 45 -33.17 -15.54 -7.61
C ILE A 45 -31.77 -15.65 -7.03
N SER A 46 -30.77 -15.74 -7.89
CA SER A 46 -29.36 -15.78 -7.51
C SER A 46 -28.60 -14.58 -8.08
N ASP A 47 -27.31 -14.51 -7.74
CA ASP A 47 -26.38 -13.60 -8.39
C ASP A 47 -26.31 -13.79 -9.92
N PHE A 48 -26.78 -14.89 -10.50
CA PHE A 48 -26.52 -15.23 -11.90
C PHE A 48 -27.76 -15.39 -12.78
N ASN A 49 -28.83 -15.93 -12.19
CA ASN A 49 -30.03 -16.31 -12.92
C ASN A 49 -31.30 -16.11 -12.08
N VAL A 50 -32.41 -16.16 -12.79
CA VAL A 50 -33.75 -16.34 -12.22
C VAL A 50 -34.27 -17.70 -12.68
N ALA A 51 -34.82 -18.48 -11.75
CA ALA A 51 -35.36 -19.80 -12.01
C ALA A 51 -36.70 -20.04 -11.32
N LEU A 52 -37.54 -20.88 -11.92
CA LEU A 52 -38.81 -21.33 -11.38
C LEU A 52 -38.79 -22.85 -11.24
N PHE A 53 -39.17 -23.30 -10.05
CA PHE A 53 -39.27 -24.71 -9.73
C PHE A 53 -40.71 -25.09 -9.41
N ASN A 54 -41.19 -26.17 -9.99
CA ASN A 54 -42.50 -26.73 -9.69
C ASN A 54 -42.36 -27.98 -8.83
N LYS A 55 -43.31 -28.20 -7.94
CA LYS A 55 -43.37 -29.43 -7.13
C LYS A 55 -43.93 -30.56 -8.00
N LYS A 56 -43.20 -31.68 -8.14
CA LYS A 56 -43.75 -32.87 -8.80
C LYS A 56 -44.93 -33.42 -7.99
N PHE A 57 -46.02 -33.78 -8.68
CA PHE A 57 -47.22 -34.34 -8.05
C PHE A 57 -46.86 -35.60 -7.24
N PHE A 58 -47.31 -35.67 -5.98
CA PHE A 58 -46.96 -36.70 -4.99
C PHE A 58 -45.47 -36.88 -4.64
N SER A 59 -44.58 -35.98 -5.08
CA SER A 59 -43.16 -36.05 -4.75
C SER A 59 -42.72 -34.85 -3.92
N LYS A 60 -41.70 -35.07 -3.09
CA LYS A 60 -40.92 -33.97 -2.48
C LYS A 60 -39.93 -33.35 -3.47
N LYS A 61 -39.80 -33.88 -4.69
CA LYS A 61 -38.87 -33.37 -5.70
C LYS A 61 -39.36 -32.08 -6.33
N LEU A 62 -38.49 -31.08 -6.34
CA LEU A 62 -38.63 -29.89 -7.18
C LEU A 62 -38.14 -30.22 -8.61
N ARG A 63 -38.80 -29.66 -9.62
CA ARG A 63 -38.42 -29.75 -11.03
C ARG A 63 -38.20 -28.35 -11.57
N LEU A 64 -37.07 -28.12 -12.24
CA LEU A 64 -36.86 -26.88 -12.97
C LEU A 64 -37.86 -26.75 -14.14
N GLU A 65 -38.68 -25.71 -14.12
CA GLU A 65 -39.61 -25.37 -15.21
C GLU A 65 -39.06 -24.24 -16.09
N PHE A 66 -38.30 -23.33 -15.49
CA PHE A 66 -37.71 -22.19 -16.16
C PHE A 66 -36.40 -21.80 -15.50
N SER A 67 -35.39 -21.46 -16.30
CA SER A 67 -34.16 -20.81 -15.86
C SER A 67 -33.72 -19.84 -16.95
N SER A 68 -33.27 -18.65 -16.56
CA SER A 68 -32.69 -17.70 -17.50
C SER A 68 -31.61 -16.88 -16.82
N LEU A 69 -30.48 -16.72 -17.51
CA LEU A 69 -29.41 -15.84 -17.05
C LEU A 69 -29.90 -14.39 -17.04
N TRP A 70 -29.36 -13.55 -16.15
CA TRP A 70 -29.75 -12.13 -16.13
C TRP A 70 -29.56 -11.43 -17.49
N THR A 71 -28.56 -11.79 -18.29
CA THR A 71 -28.36 -11.25 -19.65
C THR A 71 -29.35 -11.73 -20.72
N GLU A 72 -30.16 -12.73 -20.41
CA GLU A 72 -31.23 -13.20 -21.30
C GLU A 72 -32.59 -12.62 -20.92
N VAL A 73 -32.69 -12.03 -19.73
CA VAL A 73 -33.87 -11.28 -19.27
C VAL A 73 -33.86 -9.92 -19.95
N GLN A 74 -34.85 -9.66 -20.80
CA GLN A 74 -34.98 -8.42 -21.58
C GLN A 74 -35.67 -7.31 -20.79
N GLU A 75 -36.66 -7.65 -19.99
CA GLU A 75 -37.48 -6.70 -19.23
C GLU A 75 -37.93 -7.30 -17.91
N ILE A 76 -37.87 -6.48 -16.85
CA ILE A 76 -38.47 -6.76 -15.54
C ILE A 76 -39.37 -5.58 -15.21
N ARG A 77 -40.65 -5.84 -14.94
CA ARG A 77 -41.62 -4.80 -14.58
C ARG A 77 -42.23 -5.07 -13.22
N TYR A 78 -42.07 -4.15 -12.29
CA TYR A 78 -42.80 -4.16 -11.03
C TYR A 78 -44.10 -3.36 -11.18
N ASN A 79 -45.22 -3.94 -10.78
CA ASN A 79 -46.50 -3.23 -10.66
C ASN A 79 -46.83 -3.09 -9.18
N SER A 80 -47.01 -1.85 -8.71
CA SER A 80 -47.32 -1.52 -7.31
C SER A 80 -48.81 -1.31 -7.03
N GLY A 81 -49.70 -1.50 -8.01
CA GLY A 81 -51.14 -1.35 -7.83
C GLY A 81 -51.75 -2.43 -6.93
N ASP A 82 -53.09 -2.48 -6.88
CA ASP A 82 -53.86 -3.38 -6.00
C ASP A 82 -53.48 -4.86 -6.11
N ASN A 83 -52.96 -5.27 -7.28
CA ASN A 83 -52.36 -6.58 -7.49
C ASN A 83 -50.86 -6.42 -7.74
N GLN A 84 -50.07 -6.41 -6.68
CA GLN A 84 -48.62 -6.32 -6.82
C GLN A 84 -48.06 -7.55 -7.53
N TYR A 85 -47.27 -7.34 -8.59
CA TYR A 85 -46.60 -8.43 -9.29
C TYR A 85 -45.28 -7.98 -9.93
N LEU A 86 -44.42 -8.95 -10.19
CA LEU A 86 -43.23 -8.81 -11.03
C LEU A 86 -43.44 -9.54 -12.35
N SER A 87 -43.29 -8.84 -13.46
CA SER A 87 -43.31 -9.46 -14.79
C SER A 87 -41.89 -9.61 -15.30
N PHE A 88 -41.52 -10.82 -15.68
CA PHE A 88 -40.25 -11.15 -16.32
C PHE A 88 -40.50 -11.44 -17.79
N LYS A 89 -39.71 -10.83 -18.66
CA LYS A 89 -39.67 -11.13 -20.08
C LYS A 89 -38.25 -11.52 -20.45
N ALA A 90 -38.02 -12.82 -20.64
CA ALA A 90 -36.77 -13.36 -21.15
C ALA A 90 -36.87 -13.63 -22.66
N LYS A 91 -35.73 -13.91 -23.31
CA LYS A 91 -35.69 -14.24 -24.75
C LYS A 91 -36.62 -15.40 -25.12
N SER A 92 -36.71 -16.41 -24.26
CA SER A 92 -37.46 -17.65 -24.52
C SER A 92 -38.90 -17.60 -24.01
N ASN A 93 -39.19 -16.87 -22.93
CA ASN A 93 -40.48 -16.93 -22.24
C ASN A 93 -40.80 -15.64 -21.46
N SER A 94 -42.06 -15.48 -21.07
CA SER A 94 -42.49 -14.42 -20.13
C SER A 94 -43.44 -14.97 -19.08
N PHE A 95 -43.31 -14.46 -17.86
CA PHE A 95 -44.13 -14.88 -16.73
C PHE A 95 -44.34 -13.74 -15.74
N ARG A 96 -45.39 -13.83 -14.93
CA ARG A 96 -45.65 -12.92 -13.81
C ARG A 96 -45.55 -13.68 -12.50
N VAL A 97 -44.93 -13.05 -11.52
CA VAL A 97 -44.77 -13.51 -10.14
C VAL A 97 -45.68 -12.66 -9.26
N VAL A 98 -46.61 -13.30 -8.56
CA VAL A 98 -47.42 -12.69 -7.51
C VAL A 98 -47.02 -13.32 -6.18
N SER A 99 -46.60 -12.50 -5.23
CA SER A 99 -46.28 -12.94 -3.87
C SER A 99 -46.63 -11.87 -2.83
N LYS A 100 -46.75 -12.30 -1.58
CA LYS A 100 -46.85 -11.37 -0.44
C LYS A 100 -45.60 -10.51 -0.29
N ASN A 101 -44.42 -11.00 -0.71
CA ASN A 101 -43.17 -10.27 -0.64
C ASN A 101 -42.71 -9.71 -2.01
N THR A 102 -43.64 -9.44 -2.93
CA THR A 102 -43.26 -8.99 -4.29
C THR A 102 -42.43 -7.71 -4.25
N LYS A 103 -42.70 -6.79 -3.33
CA LYS A 103 -41.92 -5.55 -3.17
C LYS A 103 -40.49 -5.85 -2.74
N GLU A 104 -40.28 -6.68 -1.72
CA GLU A 104 -38.96 -7.06 -1.23
C GLU A 104 -38.13 -7.77 -2.30
N ILE A 105 -38.78 -8.65 -3.09
CA ILE A 105 -38.13 -9.29 -4.24
C ILE A 105 -37.76 -8.24 -5.30
N ALA A 106 -38.63 -7.27 -5.57
CA ALA A 106 -38.38 -6.20 -6.52
C ALA A 106 -37.20 -5.31 -6.06
N ASP A 107 -37.10 -5.02 -4.76
CA ASP A 107 -36.00 -4.31 -4.12
C ASP A 107 -34.68 -5.08 -4.24
N LEU A 108 -34.70 -6.39 -3.99
CA LEU A 108 -33.52 -7.25 -4.12
C LEU A 108 -33.00 -7.27 -5.56
N ILE A 109 -33.89 -7.45 -6.55
CA ILE A 109 -33.54 -7.43 -7.97
C ILE A 109 -32.97 -6.06 -8.38
N MET A 110 -33.54 -4.97 -7.86
CA MET A 110 -33.06 -3.61 -8.12
C MET A 110 -31.66 -3.41 -7.54
N LYS A 111 -31.46 -3.71 -6.25
CA LYS A 111 -30.16 -3.62 -5.57
C LYS A 111 -29.11 -4.43 -6.31
N PHE A 112 -29.44 -5.67 -6.67
CA PHE A 112 -28.55 -6.55 -7.42
C PHE A 112 -28.20 -5.96 -8.80
N ASN A 113 -29.20 -5.61 -9.62
CA ASN A 113 -28.96 -5.06 -10.96
C ASN A 113 -28.09 -3.81 -10.90
N LYS A 114 -28.36 -2.91 -9.95
CA LYS A 114 -27.57 -1.70 -9.80
C LYS A 114 -26.15 -1.98 -9.29
N SER A 115 -25.97 -2.97 -8.43
CA SER A 115 -24.66 -3.39 -7.91
C SER A 115 -23.79 -4.07 -8.97
N VAL A 116 -24.40 -4.89 -9.83
CA VAL A 116 -23.71 -5.58 -10.92
C VAL A 116 -23.51 -4.66 -12.10
N TRP A 117 -24.52 -3.96 -12.60
CA TRP A 117 -24.43 -3.32 -13.91
C TRP A 117 -24.10 -1.82 -13.87
N GLY A 118 -24.21 -1.19 -12.70
CA GLY A 118 -24.04 0.25 -12.59
C GLY A 118 -24.96 1.02 -13.54
N ASN A 119 -24.49 2.16 -14.07
CA ASN A 119 -25.22 3.01 -15.03
C ASN A 119 -24.76 2.78 -16.50
N GLN A 120 -24.17 1.64 -16.84
CA GLN A 120 -23.48 1.46 -18.14
C GLN A 120 -24.23 0.60 -19.17
N ASP A 121 -23.77 0.71 -20.42
CA ASP A 121 -24.26 0.14 -21.70
C ASP A 121 -24.26 -1.40 -21.80
N ALA A 122 -24.17 -2.13 -20.70
CA ALA A 122 -24.32 -3.59 -20.74
C ALA A 122 -25.76 -3.95 -21.15
N PRO A 123 -26.00 -5.11 -21.78
CA PRO A 123 -27.35 -5.62 -22.03
C PRO A 123 -27.99 -6.02 -20.69
N THR A 124 -28.44 -5.03 -19.94
CA THR A 124 -29.16 -5.21 -18.69
C THR A 124 -30.64 -5.42 -18.98
N PRO A 125 -31.34 -6.21 -18.14
CA PRO A 125 -32.79 -6.21 -18.16
C PRO A 125 -33.31 -4.78 -18.05
N ARG A 126 -34.24 -4.38 -18.93
CA ARG A 126 -34.92 -3.10 -18.79
C ARG A 126 -35.81 -3.16 -17.56
N LEU A 127 -35.49 -2.35 -16.57
CA LEU A 127 -36.18 -2.26 -15.30
C LEU A 127 -37.29 -1.20 -15.40
N TYR A 128 -38.55 -1.61 -15.33
CA TYR A 128 -39.70 -0.71 -15.28
C TYR A 128 -40.32 -0.76 -13.88
N TYR A 129 -40.13 0.32 -13.15
CA TYR A 129 -40.71 0.52 -11.83
C TYR A 129 -41.66 1.72 -11.88
N PRO A 130 -42.73 1.74 -11.06
CA PRO A 130 -43.59 2.92 -10.91
C PRO A 130 -42.75 4.17 -10.59
N LYS A 131 -43.21 5.35 -11.01
CA LYS A 131 -42.45 6.60 -10.77
C LYS A 131 -42.29 6.90 -9.29
N GLU A 132 -43.25 6.44 -8.49
CA GLU A 132 -43.33 6.59 -7.04
C GLU A 132 -42.47 5.55 -6.30
N TYR A 133 -41.80 4.64 -7.02
CA TYR A 133 -40.97 3.62 -6.40
C TYR A 133 -39.65 4.20 -5.91
N GLU A 134 -39.50 4.29 -4.59
CA GLU A 134 -38.24 4.66 -3.96
C GLU A 134 -37.17 3.63 -4.31
N ILE A 135 -36.13 4.08 -4.99
CA ILE A 135 -35.01 3.24 -5.36
C ILE A 135 -34.21 2.97 -4.08
N PRO A 136 -34.01 1.70 -3.68
CA PRO A 136 -33.18 1.40 -2.53
C PRO A 136 -31.75 1.92 -2.72
N GLU A 137 -31.16 2.41 -1.64
CA GLU A 137 -29.72 2.68 -1.63
C GLU A 137 -28.94 1.40 -1.98
N TYR A 138 -27.92 1.57 -2.80
CA TYR A 138 -27.06 0.48 -3.23
C TYR A 138 -25.62 0.98 -3.33
N THR A 139 -24.69 0.09 -3.01
CA THR A 139 -23.26 0.28 -3.24
C THR A 139 -22.85 -0.58 -4.42
N LYS A 140 -22.18 0.01 -5.41
CA LYS A 140 -21.56 -0.77 -6.49
C LYS A 140 -20.64 -1.81 -5.85
N SER A 141 -20.83 -3.07 -6.23
CA SER A 141 -20.02 -4.18 -5.71
C SER A 141 -19.18 -4.76 -6.83
N ILE A 142 -17.96 -4.23 -6.92
CA ILE A 142 -16.94 -4.71 -7.86
C ILE A 142 -16.72 -6.23 -7.78
N PRO A 143 -16.63 -6.85 -6.58
CA PRO A 143 -16.51 -8.30 -6.48
C PRO A 143 -17.71 -9.05 -7.08
N ILE A 144 -18.94 -8.56 -6.87
CA ILE A 144 -20.14 -9.20 -7.42
C ILE A 144 -20.16 -9.06 -8.95
N HIS A 145 -19.79 -7.89 -9.49
CA HIS A 145 -19.69 -7.74 -10.95
C HIS A 145 -18.64 -8.66 -11.55
N LEU A 146 -17.45 -8.77 -10.95
CA LEU A 146 -16.42 -9.69 -11.42
C LEU A 146 -16.88 -11.14 -11.38
N LYS A 147 -17.49 -11.54 -10.26
CA LYS A 147 -18.08 -12.87 -10.07
C LYS A 147 -19.07 -13.17 -11.20
N TYR A 148 -19.92 -12.20 -11.54
CA TYR A 148 -20.88 -12.31 -12.63
C TYR A 148 -20.21 -12.42 -14.00
N GLU A 149 -19.28 -11.54 -14.37
CA GLU A 149 -18.58 -11.60 -15.66
C GLU A 149 -17.82 -12.93 -15.86
N LEU A 150 -17.25 -13.48 -14.80
CA LEU A 150 -16.54 -14.77 -14.87
C LEU A 150 -17.53 -15.94 -14.98
N PHE A 151 -18.64 -15.87 -14.26
CA PHE A 151 -19.69 -16.89 -14.36
C PHE A 151 -20.23 -17.02 -15.79
N GLN A 152 -20.41 -15.91 -16.51
CA GLN A 152 -20.82 -15.94 -17.92
C GLN A 152 -19.84 -16.65 -18.84
N LYS A 153 -18.58 -16.78 -18.43
CA LYS A 153 -17.54 -17.54 -19.12
C LYS A 153 -17.40 -18.98 -18.61
N GLY A 154 -18.34 -19.45 -17.79
CA GLY A 154 -18.30 -20.77 -17.16
C GLY A 154 -17.31 -20.87 -15.99
N ILE A 155 -16.85 -19.75 -15.44
CA ILE A 155 -15.85 -19.72 -14.37
C ILE A 155 -16.54 -19.36 -13.04
N GLN A 156 -16.41 -20.23 -12.04
CA GLN A 156 -16.88 -19.98 -10.68
C GLN A 156 -15.71 -19.63 -9.76
N LEU A 157 -15.81 -18.49 -9.07
CA LEU A 157 -14.83 -18.10 -8.06
C LEU A 157 -15.23 -18.63 -6.67
N PRO A 158 -14.30 -19.25 -5.92
CA PRO A 158 -14.49 -19.58 -4.51
C PRO A 158 -14.95 -18.37 -3.68
N ASN A 159 -15.90 -18.58 -2.76
CA ASN A 159 -16.42 -17.51 -1.89
C ASN A 159 -15.33 -16.80 -1.10
N ARG A 160 -14.28 -17.52 -0.65
CA ARG A 160 -13.13 -16.92 0.05
C ARG A 160 -12.43 -15.85 -0.79
N GLN A 161 -12.30 -16.06 -2.09
CA GLN A 161 -11.66 -15.11 -3.01
C GLN A 161 -12.53 -13.86 -3.23
N ILE A 162 -13.85 -14.05 -3.38
CA ILE A 162 -14.82 -12.96 -3.47
C ILE A 162 -14.85 -12.14 -2.18
N SER A 163 -14.89 -12.79 -1.02
CA SER A 163 -14.86 -12.13 0.28
C SER A 163 -13.57 -11.34 0.49
N SER A 164 -12.43 -11.87 0.05
CA SER A 164 -11.16 -11.15 0.10
C SER A 164 -11.19 -9.87 -0.75
N LEU A 165 -11.70 -9.95 -1.99
CA LEU A 165 -11.90 -8.76 -2.83
C LEU A 165 -12.90 -7.78 -2.22
N ALA A 166 -14.00 -8.27 -1.65
CA ALA A 166 -15.00 -7.43 -1.01
C ALA A 166 -14.42 -6.65 0.16
N LYS A 167 -13.64 -7.31 1.03
CA LYS A 167 -12.91 -6.65 2.11
C LYS A 167 -11.94 -5.60 1.58
N PHE A 168 -11.19 -5.93 0.53
CA PHE A 168 -10.26 -4.99 -0.10
C PHE A 168 -10.97 -3.74 -0.64
N PHE A 169 -12.02 -3.88 -1.46
CA PHE A 169 -12.74 -2.72 -2.01
C PHE A 169 -13.55 -1.95 -0.95
N ALA A 170 -14.05 -2.63 0.09
CA ALA A 170 -14.73 -1.96 1.21
C ALA A 170 -13.81 -0.96 1.95
N SER A 171 -12.49 -1.20 1.93
CA SER A 171 -11.50 -0.28 2.50
C SER A 171 -11.26 1.00 1.67
N LYS A 172 -11.91 1.14 0.50
CA LYS A 172 -11.70 2.24 -0.46
C LYS A 172 -10.22 2.43 -0.82
N PRO A 173 -9.58 1.38 -1.36
CA PRO A 173 -8.15 1.37 -1.59
C PRO A 173 -7.78 2.43 -2.63
N THR A 174 -6.66 3.11 -2.40
CA THR A 174 -6.10 4.09 -3.36
C THR A 174 -5.16 3.44 -4.38
N GLU A 175 -4.78 2.19 -4.14
CA GLU A 175 -3.80 1.46 -4.92
C GLU A 175 -4.28 0.03 -5.17
N PHE A 176 -4.10 -0.47 -6.39
CA PHE A 176 -4.35 -1.84 -6.77
C PHE A 176 -3.06 -2.51 -7.25
N LYS A 177 -2.60 -3.53 -6.53
CA LYS A 177 -1.45 -4.35 -6.92
C LYS A 177 -1.90 -5.73 -7.40
N PHE A 178 -1.41 -6.15 -8.56
CA PHE A 178 -1.79 -7.43 -9.14
C PHE A 178 -1.22 -8.65 -8.40
N ASP A 179 -0.06 -8.50 -7.76
CA ASP A 179 0.57 -9.57 -6.98
C ASP A 179 -0.19 -9.93 -5.69
N HIS A 180 -0.92 -8.97 -5.10
CA HIS A 180 -1.81 -9.22 -3.96
C HIS A 180 -2.94 -10.22 -4.29
N PHE A 181 -3.27 -10.37 -5.58
CA PHE A 181 -4.32 -11.26 -6.05
C PHE A 181 -3.79 -12.16 -7.17
N TYR A 182 -2.76 -12.96 -6.88
CA TYR A 182 -2.17 -13.85 -7.88
C TYR A 182 -3.21 -14.74 -8.62
N TRP A 183 -4.25 -15.20 -7.92
CA TRP A 183 -5.32 -15.98 -8.53
C TRP A 183 -6.16 -15.21 -9.58
N LEU A 184 -6.11 -13.88 -9.60
CA LEU A 184 -6.77 -13.02 -10.58
C LEU A 184 -6.00 -12.89 -11.91
N ILE A 185 -4.76 -13.36 -12.00
CA ILE A 185 -3.91 -13.14 -13.18
C ILE A 185 -4.52 -13.70 -14.46
N GLN A 186 -5.14 -14.88 -14.37
CA GLN A 186 -5.85 -15.51 -15.49
C GLN A 186 -7.12 -14.74 -15.91
N TYR A 187 -7.58 -13.78 -15.10
CA TYR A 187 -8.79 -12.99 -15.30
C TYR A 187 -8.52 -11.49 -15.45
N ILE A 188 -7.26 -11.08 -15.69
CA ILE A 188 -6.88 -9.66 -15.73
C ILE A 188 -7.76 -8.84 -16.69
N PRO A 189 -8.11 -9.29 -17.91
CA PRO A 189 -8.99 -8.51 -18.77
C PRO A 189 -10.33 -8.14 -18.12
N ASN A 190 -10.90 -9.02 -17.30
CA ASN A 190 -12.14 -8.77 -16.54
C ASN A 190 -11.87 -7.83 -15.36
N VAL A 191 -10.79 -8.08 -14.60
CA VAL A 191 -10.38 -7.24 -13.46
C VAL A 191 -10.06 -5.80 -13.89
N MET A 192 -9.49 -5.62 -15.08
CA MET A 192 -9.17 -4.31 -15.60
C MET A 192 -10.42 -3.48 -15.92
N LYS A 193 -11.48 -4.11 -16.43
CA LYS A 193 -12.75 -3.42 -16.66
C LYS A 193 -13.36 -2.89 -15.36
N ILE A 194 -13.34 -3.70 -14.31
CA ILE A 194 -13.95 -3.36 -13.02
C ILE A 194 -13.12 -2.34 -12.24
N ILE A 195 -11.78 -2.34 -12.37
CA ILE A 195 -10.94 -1.33 -11.71
C ILE A 195 -11.32 0.07 -12.21
N ASN A 196 -11.69 0.21 -13.49
CA ASN A 196 -12.17 1.48 -14.03
C ASN A 196 -13.47 1.99 -13.37
N TRP A 197 -14.17 1.14 -12.60
CA TRP A 197 -15.37 1.50 -11.86
C TRP A 197 -15.10 1.94 -10.43
N GLU A 198 -13.88 1.74 -9.92
CA GLU A 198 -13.47 2.18 -8.59
C GLU A 198 -12.75 3.53 -8.67
N PRO A 199 -13.44 4.66 -8.45
CA PRO A 199 -12.78 5.96 -8.48
C PRO A 199 -11.78 6.14 -7.32
N SER A 200 -11.83 5.34 -6.25
CA SER A 200 -10.84 5.41 -5.17
C SER A 200 -9.45 4.99 -5.64
N ILE A 201 -9.34 4.03 -6.58
CA ILE A 201 -8.07 3.55 -7.10
C ILE A 201 -7.43 4.65 -7.96
N LYS A 202 -6.29 5.17 -7.48
CA LYS A 202 -5.45 6.17 -8.14
C LYS A 202 -4.17 5.58 -8.70
N LYS A 203 -3.70 4.45 -8.17
CA LYS A 203 -2.45 3.79 -8.58
C LYS A 203 -2.69 2.34 -8.96
N ILE A 204 -2.13 1.91 -10.09
CA ILE A 204 -2.11 0.51 -10.50
C ILE A 204 -0.67 0.02 -10.58
N ILE A 205 -0.37 -1.12 -9.93
CA ILE A 205 0.93 -1.77 -9.96
C ILE A 205 0.84 -3.13 -10.65
N ILE A 206 1.61 -3.29 -11.72
CA ILE A 206 1.62 -4.47 -12.58
C ILE A 206 3.03 -5.08 -12.61
N PRO A 207 3.24 -6.21 -11.93
CA PRO A 207 4.44 -7.02 -12.11
C PRO A 207 4.39 -7.70 -13.49
N LEU A 208 5.37 -7.50 -14.36
CA LEU A 208 5.38 -7.97 -15.75
C LEU A 208 5.84 -9.44 -15.86
N ASP A 209 6.62 -9.93 -14.91
CA ASP A 209 6.90 -11.35 -14.69
C ASP A 209 5.62 -12.15 -14.39
N VAL A 210 4.65 -11.48 -13.77
CA VAL A 210 3.33 -12.00 -13.45
C VAL A 210 2.32 -11.72 -14.57
N CYS A 211 2.39 -10.55 -15.20
CA CYS A 211 1.51 -10.10 -16.27
C CYS A 211 2.27 -9.50 -17.46
N PRO A 212 2.83 -10.32 -18.36
CA PRO A 212 3.64 -9.84 -19.49
C PRO A 212 2.89 -8.92 -20.47
N LEU A 213 1.57 -9.04 -20.53
CA LEU A 213 0.68 -8.21 -21.37
C LEU A 213 0.15 -6.97 -20.64
N GLY A 214 0.69 -6.64 -19.46
CA GLY A 214 0.22 -5.58 -18.58
C GLY A 214 -0.02 -4.24 -19.28
N ALA A 215 0.92 -3.79 -20.09
CA ALA A 215 0.81 -2.52 -20.81
C ALA A 215 -0.29 -2.55 -21.90
N THR A 216 -0.48 -3.68 -22.58
CA THR A 216 -1.58 -3.85 -23.55
C THR A 216 -2.94 -3.81 -22.86
N LEU A 217 -3.05 -4.39 -21.67
CA LEU A 217 -4.28 -4.36 -20.88
C LEU A 217 -4.58 -2.95 -20.36
N MET A 218 -3.54 -2.23 -19.94
CA MET A 218 -3.66 -0.82 -19.54
C MET A 218 -4.11 0.08 -20.68
N GLN A 219 -3.71 -0.15 -21.93
CA GLN A 219 -4.20 0.64 -23.07
C GLN A 219 -5.73 0.68 -23.11
N ASN A 220 -6.40 -0.45 -22.89
CA ASN A 220 -7.86 -0.51 -22.97
C ASN A 220 -8.54 0.30 -21.87
N ILE A 221 -7.97 0.33 -20.67
CA ILE A 221 -8.47 1.16 -19.56
C ILE A 221 -8.21 2.63 -19.83
N MET A 222 -6.97 2.96 -20.22
CA MET A 222 -6.52 4.34 -20.31
C MET A 222 -7.20 5.13 -21.44
N LYS A 223 -7.88 4.48 -22.40
CA LYS A 223 -8.70 5.15 -23.42
C LYS A 223 -9.79 6.06 -22.83
N LYS A 224 -10.39 5.67 -21.70
CA LYS A 224 -11.54 6.38 -21.10
C LYS A 224 -11.38 6.64 -19.60
N ASN A 225 -10.27 6.24 -19.01
CA ASN A 225 -10.07 6.40 -17.58
C ASN A 225 -9.85 7.88 -17.22
N LYS A 226 -10.48 8.31 -16.11
CA LYS A 226 -10.42 9.69 -15.59
C LYS A 226 -9.92 9.75 -14.14
N THR A 227 -9.54 8.61 -13.57
CA THR A 227 -9.35 8.45 -12.11
C THR A 227 -7.93 8.06 -11.74
N ILE A 228 -7.27 7.25 -12.56
CA ILE A 228 -5.91 6.76 -12.37
C ILE A 228 -4.94 7.92 -12.56
N GLN A 229 -4.03 8.04 -11.61
CA GLN A 229 -2.97 9.05 -11.56
C GLN A 229 -1.58 8.45 -11.70
N GLU A 230 -1.40 7.18 -11.33
CA GLU A 230 -0.10 6.52 -11.36
C GLU A 230 -0.20 5.11 -11.95
N ILE A 231 0.78 4.79 -12.81
CA ILE A 231 0.95 3.43 -13.35
C ILE A 231 2.37 2.99 -13.00
N SER A 232 2.48 1.82 -12.36
CA SER A 232 3.75 1.20 -12.05
C SER A 232 3.86 -0.14 -12.76
N PHE A 233 4.96 -0.33 -13.47
CA PHE A 233 5.37 -1.60 -14.01
C PHE A 233 6.64 -2.05 -13.27
N SER A 234 6.72 -3.33 -12.94
CA SER A 234 7.90 -3.89 -12.28
C SER A 234 8.29 -5.24 -12.87
N ASN A 235 9.59 -5.58 -12.78
CA ASN A 235 10.15 -6.90 -13.05
C ASN A 235 9.79 -7.48 -14.44
N GLY A 236 10.66 -7.29 -15.43
CA GLY A 236 10.54 -7.98 -16.73
C GLY A 236 10.55 -7.02 -17.93
N THR A 237 10.11 -7.51 -19.08
CA THR A 237 10.12 -6.73 -20.33
C THR A 237 8.73 -6.16 -20.60
N ILE A 238 8.65 -4.84 -20.78
CA ILE A 238 7.40 -4.19 -21.13
C ILE A 238 7.16 -4.30 -22.64
N THR A 239 6.04 -4.91 -23.02
CA THR A 239 5.61 -4.98 -24.43
C THR A 239 4.58 -3.89 -24.71
N ASN A 240 4.64 -3.26 -25.88
CA ASN A 240 3.70 -2.22 -26.32
C ASN A 240 3.61 -0.98 -25.41
N LEU A 241 4.74 -0.57 -24.81
CA LEU A 241 4.83 0.70 -24.08
C LEU A 241 4.51 1.91 -24.99
N PRO A 242 5.01 2.02 -26.24
CA PRO A 242 4.70 3.15 -27.11
C PRO A 242 3.20 3.36 -27.34
N GLU A 243 2.46 2.28 -27.57
CA GLU A 243 1.02 2.29 -27.80
C GLU A 243 0.24 2.67 -26.53
N LEU A 244 0.73 2.25 -25.36
CA LEU A 244 0.19 2.69 -24.07
C LEU A 244 0.35 4.20 -23.87
N LEU A 245 1.56 4.72 -24.04
CA LEU A 245 1.84 6.15 -23.85
C LEU A 245 1.04 7.01 -24.84
N GLN A 246 0.95 6.59 -26.11
CA GLN A 246 0.10 7.26 -27.10
C GLN A 246 -1.39 7.23 -26.71
N THR A 247 -1.86 6.14 -26.12
CA THR A 247 -3.25 6.04 -25.65
C THR A 247 -3.53 7.00 -24.50
N ILE A 248 -2.57 7.16 -23.58
CA ILE A 248 -2.68 8.12 -22.47
C ILE A 248 -2.67 9.55 -23.01
N ASP A 249 -1.77 9.87 -23.94
CA ASP A 249 -1.65 11.19 -24.58
C ASP A 249 -2.93 11.63 -25.29
N ARG A 250 -3.60 10.68 -25.98
CA ARG A 250 -4.88 10.93 -26.67
C ARG A 250 -6.07 11.12 -25.74
N ASN A 251 -5.98 10.65 -24.50
CA ASN A 251 -7.05 10.81 -23.52
C ASN A 251 -6.93 12.17 -22.82
N GLN A 252 -7.67 13.17 -23.31
CA GLN A 252 -7.71 14.53 -22.76
C GLN A 252 -8.21 14.60 -21.30
N GLU A 253 -8.91 13.57 -20.83
CA GLU A 253 -9.41 13.48 -19.45
C GLU A 253 -8.47 12.71 -18.53
N SER A 254 -7.37 12.16 -19.07
CA SER A 254 -6.36 11.43 -18.32
C SER A 254 -5.83 12.27 -17.17
N LYS A 255 -5.73 11.65 -15.99
CA LYS A 255 -5.20 12.27 -14.76
C LYS A 255 -3.83 11.72 -14.38
N ILE A 256 -3.15 11.07 -15.31
CA ILE A 256 -1.81 10.54 -15.08
C ILE A 256 -0.89 11.68 -14.64
N LYS A 257 -0.13 11.41 -13.59
CA LYS A 257 0.88 12.29 -12.99
C LYS A 257 2.19 11.57 -12.80
N GLY A 258 2.14 10.24 -12.62
CA GLY A 258 3.31 9.42 -12.35
C GLY A 258 3.41 8.18 -13.23
N LEU A 259 4.62 7.92 -13.72
CA LEU A 259 4.99 6.64 -14.33
C LEU A 259 6.16 6.03 -13.55
N HIS A 260 6.04 4.75 -13.23
CA HIS A 260 7.07 4.02 -12.52
C HIS A 260 7.48 2.76 -13.27
N PHE A 261 8.78 2.63 -13.49
CA PHE A 261 9.40 1.47 -14.14
C PHE A 261 10.53 0.98 -13.24
N THR A 262 10.38 -0.23 -12.69
CA THR A 262 11.34 -0.80 -11.74
C THR A 262 11.78 -2.18 -12.21
N GLY A 263 13.08 -2.37 -12.46
CA GLY A 263 13.61 -3.64 -12.96
C GLY A 263 13.06 -3.99 -14.34
N ILE A 264 12.93 -2.98 -15.21
CA ILE A 264 12.44 -3.13 -16.59
C ILE A 264 13.55 -2.74 -17.54
N THR A 265 13.93 -3.62 -18.44
CA THR A 265 14.93 -3.29 -19.46
C THR A 265 14.30 -2.44 -20.55
N PHE A 266 14.61 -1.14 -20.57
CA PHE A 266 14.21 -0.26 -21.68
C PHE A 266 15.02 -0.57 -22.94
N THR A 267 14.39 -0.40 -24.08
CA THR A 267 15.07 -0.29 -25.38
C THR A 267 15.15 1.18 -25.82
N SER A 268 15.94 1.48 -26.84
CA SER A 268 15.95 2.82 -27.45
C SER A 268 14.57 3.23 -28.00
N LYS A 269 13.75 2.26 -28.43
CA LYS A 269 12.37 2.49 -28.89
C LYS A 269 11.49 2.95 -27.73
N ASP A 270 11.63 2.33 -26.56
CA ASP A 270 10.88 2.66 -25.36
C ASP A 270 11.24 4.05 -24.83
N LEU A 271 12.54 4.37 -24.79
CA LEU A 271 13.02 5.70 -24.42
C LEU A 271 12.49 6.77 -25.37
N HIS A 272 12.56 6.56 -26.69
CA HIS A 272 12.01 7.49 -27.67
C HIS A 272 10.48 7.67 -27.52
N ALA A 273 9.74 6.60 -27.18
CA ALA A 273 8.32 6.72 -26.92
C ALA A 273 8.02 7.54 -25.64
N LEU A 274 8.80 7.34 -24.58
CA LEU A 274 8.72 8.14 -23.36
C LEU A 274 9.02 9.62 -23.62
N ASP A 275 10.04 9.91 -24.44
CA ASP A 275 10.41 11.26 -24.83
C ASP A 275 9.26 11.96 -25.57
N ASN A 276 8.66 11.30 -26.55
CA ASN A 276 7.52 11.85 -27.28
C ASN A 276 6.32 12.08 -26.36
N PHE A 277 6.07 11.15 -25.44
CA PHE A 277 5.01 11.31 -24.44
C PHE A 277 5.26 12.53 -23.55
N ILE A 278 6.44 12.67 -22.96
CA ILE A 278 6.76 13.80 -22.08
C ILE A 278 6.74 15.13 -22.83
N ARG A 279 7.09 15.14 -24.13
CA ARG A 279 6.99 16.36 -24.95
C ARG A 279 5.56 16.93 -25.02
N ASN A 280 4.55 16.06 -24.97
CA ASN A 280 3.14 16.46 -25.03
C ASN A 280 2.46 16.48 -23.64
N TYR A 281 3.01 15.73 -22.68
CA TYR A 281 2.37 15.44 -21.41
C TYR A 281 3.22 15.87 -20.21
N LYS A 282 2.61 16.54 -19.24
CA LYS A 282 3.30 17.01 -18.03
C LYS A 282 3.17 15.97 -16.92
N LEU A 283 4.30 15.38 -16.52
CA LEU A 283 4.37 14.48 -15.38
C LEU A 283 4.86 15.23 -14.14
N ASP A 284 4.37 14.79 -12.98
CA ASP A 284 4.89 15.19 -11.66
C ASP A 284 5.97 14.21 -11.17
N PHE A 285 5.83 12.93 -11.48
CA PHE A 285 6.69 11.84 -10.98
C PHE A 285 7.18 10.93 -12.11
N LEU A 286 8.46 10.60 -12.08
CA LEU A 286 9.05 9.59 -12.96
C LEU A 286 10.02 8.70 -12.18
N THR A 287 9.80 7.39 -12.23
CA THR A 287 10.71 6.39 -11.66
C THR A 287 11.24 5.48 -12.75
N LEU A 288 12.56 5.40 -12.84
CA LEU A 288 13.35 4.60 -13.76
C LEU A 288 14.42 3.87 -12.94
N ASN A 289 13.99 2.91 -12.12
CA ASN A 289 14.88 2.17 -11.24
C ASN A 289 15.36 0.90 -11.94
N LEU A 290 16.67 0.73 -12.11
CA LEU A 290 17.26 -0.37 -12.85
C LEU A 290 16.61 -0.50 -14.25
N ALA A 291 16.36 0.66 -14.88
CA ALA A 291 15.63 0.73 -16.14
C ALA A 291 16.53 0.83 -17.38
N PHE A 292 17.72 1.42 -17.20
CA PHE A 292 18.65 1.73 -18.27
C PHE A 292 19.96 0.97 -18.11
N ASP A 293 20.51 0.53 -19.23
CA ASP A 293 21.94 0.25 -19.33
C ASP A 293 22.74 1.56 -19.42
N HIS A 294 24.06 1.44 -19.47
CA HIS A 294 24.95 2.60 -19.56
C HIS A 294 24.78 3.43 -20.84
N SER A 295 24.42 2.81 -21.97
CA SER A 295 24.25 3.55 -23.23
C SER A 295 22.96 4.35 -23.22
N LEU A 296 21.87 3.76 -22.73
CA LEU A 296 20.57 4.42 -22.65
C LEU A 296 20.55 5.52 -21.62
N SER A 297 21.26 5.38 -20.50
CA SER A 297 21.36 6.45 -19.50
C SER A 297 22.08 7.69 -20.02
N LEU A 298 23.12 7.51 -20.84
CA LEU A 298 23.79 8.61 -21.54
C LEU A 298 22.84 9.30 -22.51
N ASN A 299 22.12 8.54 -23.34
CA ASN A 299 21.13 9.09 -24.25
C ASN A 299 20.03 9.86 -23.50
N PHE A 300 19.53 9.30 -22.39
CA PHE A 300 18.54 9.96 -21.55
C PHE A 300 19.07 11.30 -21.03
N THR A 301 20.27 11.33 -20.45
CA THR A 301 20.80 12.54 -19.83
C THR A 301 21.25 13.62 -20.82
N GLU A 302 21.76 13.24 -21.99
CA GLU A 302 22.20 14.19 -23.01
C GLU A 302 21.08 14.64 -23.96
N ASP A 303 20.12 13.78 -24.29
CA ASP A 303 19.08 14.09 -25.29
C ASP A 303 17.70 14.26 -24.68
N SER A 304 17.19 13.26 -23.94
CA SER A 304 15.82 13.31 -23.39
C SER A 304 15.61 14.52 -22.49
N LEU A 305 16.58 14.84 -21.62
CA LEU A 305 16.50 15.99 -20.70
C LEU A 305 16.50 17.37 -21.38
N LYS A 306 16.71 17.44 -22.70
CA LYS A 306 16.50 18.68 -23.47
C LYS A 306 15.02 19.01 -23.66
N ILE A 307 14.12 18.04 -23.48
CA ILE A 307 12.68 18.24 -23.60
C ILE A 307 12.20 19.12 -22.44
N GLU A 308 11.61 20.27 -22.78
CA GLU A 308 11.21 21.31 -21.81
C GLU A 308 10.31 20.76 -20.70
N ASN A 309 9.42 19.83 -21.03
CA ASN A 309 8.46 19.30 -20.08
C ASN A 309 9.07 18.45 -18.95
N PHE A 310 10.32 17.96 -19.07
CA PHE A 310 11.04 17.41 -17.92
C PHE A 310 11.23 18.44 -16.80
N GLY A 311 11.21 19.74 -17.15
CA GLY A 311 11.26 20.82 -16.18
C GLY A 311 10.08 20.87 -15.21
N TYR A 312 8.96 20.20 -15.50
CA TYR A 312 7.79 20.12 -14.60
C TYR A 312 7.88 19.00 -13.56
N LEU A 313 8.79 18.03 -13.75
CA LEU A 313 8.94 16.93 -12.79
C LEU A 313 9.28 17.47 -11.41
N GLN A 314 8.56 16.99 -10.41
CA GLN A 314 8.81 17.26 -8.99
C GLN A 314 9.58 16.12 -8.34
N THR A 315 9.43 14.90 -8.85
CA THR A 315 10.13 13.70 -8.37
C THR A 315 10.77 12.95 -9.52
N LEU A 316 12.04 12.64 -9.37
CA LEU A 316 12.78 11.77 -10.27
C LEU A 316 13.54 10.71 -9.47
N VAL A 317 13.33 9.45 -9.83
CA VAL A 317 14.07 8.31 -9.28
C VAL A 317 14.80 7.62 -10.42
N LEU A 318 16.13 7.58 -10.35
CA LEU A 318 17.03 6.97 -11.33
C LEU A 318 17.91 5.90 -10.67
N ASP A 319 17.44 5.27 -9.59
CA ASP A 319 18.23 4.32 -8.82
C ASP A 319 18.80 3.20 -9.71
N ASN A 320 20.00 2.73 -9.39
CA ASN A 320 20.76 1.73 -10.13
C ASN A 320 20.97 2.07 -11.62
N THR A 321 21.02 3.36 -11.98
CA THR A 321 21.27 3.80 -13.35
C THR A 321 22.70 4.36 -13.48
N PRO A 322 23.63 3.64 -14.14
CA PRO A 322 25.01 4.11 -14.26
C PRO A 322 25.14 5.23 -15.29
N GLY A 323 26.23 6.00 -15.24
CA GLY A 323 26.59 6.95 -16.32
C GLY A 323 25.74 8.22 -16.39
N LEU A 324 25.02 8.57 -15.32
CA LEU A 324 24.20 9.78 -15.28
C LEU A 324 25.06 11.06 -15.28
N ASN A 325 24.67 12.04 -16.11
CA ASN A 325 25.20 13.40 -16.04
C ASN A 325 24.36 14.27 -15.08
N LEU A 326 24.77 14.39 -13.82
CA LEU A 326 24.00 15.13 -12.82
C LEU A 326 23.93 16.63 -13.12
N GLN A 327 24.96 17.21 -13.72
CA GLN A 327 24.95 18.62 -14.08
C GLN A 327 23.79 18.94 -15.02
N ARG A 328 23.51 18.06 -15.99
CA ARG A 328 22.36 18.21 -16.90
C ARG A 328 21.03 18.15 -16.15
N ILE A 329 20.86 17.16 -15.26
CA ILE A 329 19.65 17.00 -14.44
C ILE A 329 19.38 18.27 -13.64
N PHE A 330 20.36 18.75 -12.89
CA PHE A 330 20.21 19.95 -12.04
C PHE A 330 19.94 21.23 -12.85
N LEU A 331 20.55 21.38 -14.03
CA LEU A 331 20.35 22.57 -14.87
C LEU A 331 18.98 22.60 -15.57
N ARG A 332 18.39 21.43 -15.85
CA ARG A 332 17.15 21.32 -16.63
C ARG A 332 15.90 21.21 -15.74
N MET A 333 15.98 20.49 -14.62
CA MET A 333 14.81 20.21 -13.79
C MET A 333 14.61 21.24 -12.68
N LYS A 334 14.17 22.43 -13.06
CA LYS A 334 14.04 23.58 -12.14
C LYS A 334 12.99 23.42 -11.03
N ASN A 335 12.02 22.51 -11.21
CA ASN A 335 10.96 22.23 -10.23
C ASN A 335 11.20 20.94 -9.45
N LEU A 336 12.35 20.29 -9.64
CA LEU A 336 12.65 19.02 -8.99
C LEU A 336 12.78 19.25 -7.48
N LYS A 337 11.95 18.55 -6.70
CA LYS A 337 11.96 18.60 -5.23
C LYS A 337 12.60 17.36 -4.64
N PHE A 338 12.42 16.19 -5.28
CA PHE A 338 13.00 14.94 -4.84
C PHE A 338 13.80 14.27 -5.97
N LEU A 339 15.07 13.97 -5.68
CA LEU A 339 15.96 13.21 -6.56
C LEU A 339 16.47 11.96 -5.83
N SER A 340 16.27 10.79 -6.40
CA SER A 340 16.89 9.54 -5.97
C SER A 340 17.81 9.01 -7.06
N ILE A 341 19.06 8.77 -6.69
CA ILE A 341 20.16 8.31 -7.55
C ILE A 341 20.98 7.25 -6.80
N VAL A 342 20.29 6.33 -6.13
CA VAL A 342 20.91 5.28 -5.32
C VAL A 342 21.76 4.37 -6.20
N ASN A 343 22.97 4.02 -5.76
CA ASN A 343 23.84 3.05 -6.44
C ASN A 343 24.04 3.33 -7.95
N CYS A 344 24.20 4.61 -8.31
CA CYS A 344 24.42 5.03 -9.70
C CYS A 344 25.92 5.15 -10.07
N GLY A 345 26.81 4.86 -9.11
CA GLY A 345 28.25 5.00 -9.27
C GLY A 345 28.72 6.46 -9.34
N ILE A 346 27.91 7.39 -8.85
CA ILE A 346 28.18 8.83 -8.84
C ILE A 346 29.18 9.17 -7.74
N GLU A 347 30.04 10.15 -7.98
CA GLU A 347 30.92 10.71 -6.95
C GLU A 347 30.14 11.72 -6.10
N ILE A 348 30.13 11.56 -4.77
CA ILE A 348 29.46 12.50 -3.86
C ILE A 348 29.97 13.93 -4.04
N ASN A 349 31.26 14.10 -4.33
CA ASN A 349 31.84 15.40 -4.65
C ASN A 349 31.15 16.10 -5.85
N GLU A 350 30.61 15.37 -6.82
CA GLU A 350 29.83 15.95 -7.92
C GLU A 350 28.52 16.56 -7.42
N ILE A 351 27.78 15.82 -6.58
CA ILE A 351 26.53 16.31 -5.95
C ILE A 351 26.82 17.57 -5.14
N ILE A 352 27.89 17.55 -4.34
CA ILE A 352 28.30 18.69 -3.53
C ILE A 352 28.64 19.90 -4.40
N ARG A 353 29.38 19.73 -5.50
CA ARG A 353 29.68 20.84 -6.44
C ARG A 353 28.40 21.44 -7.02
N LEU A 354 27.40 20.63 -7.33
CA LEU A 354 26.13 21.10 -7.87
C LEU A 354 25.34 21.94 -6.87
N PHE A 355 25.35 21.59 -5.58
CA PHE A 355 24.80 22.48 -4.54
C PHE A 355 25.45 23.86 -4.50
N GLN A 356 26.72 23.99 -4.89
CA GLN A 356 27.43 25.27 -4.91
C GLN A 356 27.10 26.13 -6.13
N VAL A 357 26.66 25.52 -7.23
CA VAL A 357 26.51 26.17 -8.53
C VAL A 357 25.04 26.40 -8.88
N VAL A 358 24.18 25.44 -8.55
CA VAL A 358 22.78 25.45 -8.96
C VAL A 358 21.90 25.91 -7.81
N LYS A 359 21.22 27.05 -8.00
CA LYS A 359 20.12 27.47 -7.13
C LYS A 359 18.90 26.59 -7.43
N GLY A 360 18.92 25.37 -6.90
CA GLY A 360 17.88 24.35 -7.15
C GLY A 360 16.74 24.39 -6.13
N SER A 361 15.59 23.87 -6.54
CA SER A 361 14.42 23.59 -5.68
C SER A 361 14.52 22.26 -4.95
N ILE A 362 15.65 21.54 -5.04
CA ILE A 362 15.74 20.17 -4.55
C ILE A 362 15.77 20.15 -3.03
N GLU A 363 14.69 19.67 -2.45
CA GLU A 363 14.47 19.55 -1.01
C GLU A 363 14.97 18.21 -0.46
N ARG A 364 14.97 17.16 -1.28
CA ARG A 364 15.31 15.79 -0.85
C ARG A 364 16.24 15.13 -1.87
N ILE A 365 17.37 14.60 -1.39
CA ILE A 365 18.28 13.79 -2.20
C ILE A 365 18.53 12.45 -1.51
N ASN A 366 18.39 11.37 -2.26
CA ASN A 366 18.92 10.07 -1.89
C ASN A 366 20.05 9.66 -2.84
N ALA A 367 21.26 9.63 -2.32
CA ALA A 367 22.47 9.26 -3.02
C ALA A 367 23.21 8.13 -2.28
N SER A 368 22.50 7.28 -1.55
CA SER A 368 23.07 6.11 -0.88
C SER A 368 23.76 5.14 -1.86
N TYR A 369 24.70 4.34 -1.34
CA TYR A 369 25.48 3.36 -2.11
C TYR A 369 26.32 3.93 -3.27
N ASN A 370 26.55 5.25 -3.30
CA ASN A 370 27.43 5.89 -4.27
C ASN A 370 28.89 5.95 -3.77
N LYS A 371 29.76 6.58 -4.55
CA LYS A 371 31.21 6.59 -4.31
C LYS A 371 31.65 7.92 -3.73
N CYS A 372 32.68 7.87 -2.89
CA CYS A 372 33.40 9.06 -2.42
C CYS A 372 34.91 8.83 -2.58
N THR A 373 35.36 8.66 -3.82
CA THR A 373 36.79 8.44 -4.13
C THR A 373 37.51 9.73 -4.50
N VAL A 374 36.77 10.74 -4.94
CA VAL A 374 37.32 12.06 -5.25
C VAL A 374 37.18 12.98 -4.03
N PRO A 375 38.29 13.57 -3.52
CA PRO A 375 38.25 14.44 -2.35
C PRO A 375 37.23 15.57 -2.52
N ILE A 376 36.38 15.72 -1.51
CA ILE A 376 35.38 16.77 -1.43
C ILE A 376 36.12 18.08 -1.16
N ARG A 377 35.70 19.13 -1.87
CA ARG A 377 36.25 20.48 -1.70
C ARG A 377 35.13 21.50 -1.68
N PHE A 378 34.95 22.15 -0.53
CA PHE A 378 34.10 23.32 -0.42
C PHE A 378 34.87 24.58 -0.82
N LYS A 379 34.25 25.44 -1.65
CA LYS A 379 34.82 26.76 -1.96
C LYS A 379 34.88 27.58 -0.68
N LYS A 380 36.08 27.95 -0.25
CA LYS A 380 36.30 28.76 0.96
C LYS A 380 35.49 30.06 0.88
N ASN A 381 34.93 30.49 2.02
CA ASN A 381 34.35 31.83 2.27
C ASN A 381 32.98 32.15 1.67
N LYS A 382 32.17 31.16 1.25
CA LYS A 382 30.74 31.40 0.98
C LYS A 382 29.89 30.48 1.83
N LEU A 383 29.01 31.06 2.64
CA LEU A 383 27.90 30.33 3.25
C LEU A 383 26.98 29.87 2.12
N ILE A 384 27.16 28.63 1.69
CA ILE A 384 26.31 28.02 0.66
C ILE A 384 25.08 27.51 1.41
N LYS A 385 23.98 28.25 1.27
CA LYS A 385 22.67 27.77 1.71
C LYS A 385 22.16 26.80 0.65
N THR A 386 21.78 25.60 1.08
CA THR A 386 21.04 24.66 0.24
C THR A 386 19.56 24.67 0.64
N ASN A 387 18.67 24.41 -0.33
CA ASN A 387 17.26 24.15 -0.05
C ASN A 387 17.00 22.70 0.38
N THR A 388 18.04 21.86 0.37
CA THR A 388 17.94 20.45 0.74
C THR A 388 17.70 20.31 2.24
N LYS A 389 16.54 19.74 2.57
CA LYS A 389 16.10 19.42 3.93
C LYS A 389 16.34 17.95 4.28
N TYR A 390 16.53 17.08 3.28
CA TYR A 390 16.81 15.66 3.49
C TYR A 390 17.95 15.22 2.58
N LEU A 391 19.01 14.67 3.18
CA LEU A 391 20.12 14.07 2.44
C LEU A 391 20.39 12.67 2.98
N ASN A 392 20.23 11.67 2.12
CA ASN A 392 20.66 10.31 2.39
C ASN A 392 21.93 9.99 1.59
N ILE A 393 23.01 9.73 2.32
CA ILE A 393 24.33 9.35 1.80
C ILE A 393 24.86 8.15 2.61
N SER A 394 23.94 7.24 2.95
CA SER A 394 24.23 6.00 3.65
C SER A 394 24.96 4.98 2.75
N ASN A 395 25.62 4.01 3.37
CA ASN A 395 26.35 2.93 2.70
C ASN A 395 27.43 3.44 1.74
N ILE A 396 28.18 4.45 2.17
CA ILE A 396 29.29 5.04 1.42
C ILE A 396 30.59 4.75 2.15
N ASN A 397 31.63 4.42 1.38
CA ASN A 397 32.99 4.35 1.86
C ASN A 397 33.64 5.74 1.73
N TRP A 398 33.98 6.35 2.86
CA TRP A 398 34.48 7.71 2.95
C TRP A 398 35.97 7.74 3.24
N SER A 399 36.68 8.76 2.77
CA SER A 399 37.88 9.17 3.49
C SER A 399 37.47 9.88 4.79
N GLU A 400 38.27 9.74 5.85
CA GLU A 400 38.02 10.40 7.14
C GLU A 400 37.83 11.92 6.95
N LYS A 401 38.68 12.51 6.10
CA LYS A 401 38.64 13.94 5.78
C LYS A 401 37.36 14.35 5.06
N ASP A 402 36.87 13.54 4.13
CA ASP A 402 35.67 13.87 3.36
C ASP A 402 34.40 13.75 4.22
N LEU A 403 34.33 12.76 5.11
CA LEU A 403 33.25 12.65 6.07
C LEU A 403 33.20 13.86 7.03
N VAL A 404 34.36 14.30 7.54
CA VAL A 404 34.46 15.54 8.34
C VAL A 404 33.97 16.76 7.56
N GLN A 405 34.35 16.89 6.28
CA GLN A 405 33.91 18.01 5.45
C GLN A 405 32.41 18.01 5.22
N ILE A 406 31.81 16.85 4.95
CA ILE A 406 30.36 16.68 4.80
C ILE A 406 29.63 17.05 6.09
N TRP A 407 30.08 16.52 7.23
CA TRP A 407 29.50 16.85 8.53
C TRP A 407 29.54 18.35 8.78
N ASN A 408 30.70 18.98 8.69
CA ASN A 408 30.85 20.41 8.94
C ASN A 408 29.95 21.26 8.02
N PHE A 409 29.78 20.84 6.76
CA PHE A 409 28.91 21.55 5.82
C PHE A 409 27.43 21.46 6.17
N PHE A 410 26.94 20.28 6.54
CA PHE A 410 25.52 20.06 6.81
C PHE A 410 25.12 20.39 8.25
N SER A 411 26.05 20.29 9.20
CA SER A 411 25.81 20.67 10.60
C SER A 411 25.46 22.15 10.76
N ILE A 412 25.82 23.03 9.83
CA ILE A 412 25.42 24.44 9.90
C ILE A 412 24.09 24.75 9.17
N GLN A 413 23.47 23.76 8.53
CA GLN A 413 22.21 23.93 7.80
C GLN A 413 21.02 23.70 8.74
N GLU A 414 20.03 24.59 8.67
CA GLU A 414 18.87 24.56 9.56
C GLU A 414 17.89 23.46 9.20
N GLY A 415 17.54 22.62 10.18
CA GLY A 415 16.44 21.67 10.06
C GLY A 415 16.69 20.55 9.06
N ILE A 416 17.96 20.19 8.82
CA ILE A 416 18.31 19.12 7.90
C ILE A 416 18.16 17.75 8.56
N THR A 417 17.58 16.83 7.80
CA THR A 417 17.69 15.38 8.02
C THR A 417 18.91 14.84 7.30
N LEU A 418 19.82 14.24 8.04
CA LEU A 418 21.05 13.65 7.53
C LEU A 418 21.11 12.16 7.84
N ASP A 419 21.24 11.34 6.80
CA ASP A 419 21.44 9.89 6.93
C ASP A 419 22.85 9.49 6.49
N LEU A 420 23.64 9.09 7.49
CA LEU A 420 25.02 8.58 7.40
C LEU A 420 25.09 7.10 7.81
N SER A 421 23.98 6.37 7.75
CA SER A 421 23.94 4.96 8.16
C SER A 421 24.92 4.12 7.34
N SER A 422 25.50 3.09 7.96
CA SER A 422 26.47 2.17 7.33
C SER A 422 27.65 2.89 6.65
N ALA A 423 28.11 4.02 7.20
CA ALA A 423 29.32 4.68 6.74
C ALA A 423 30.54 3.82 7.09
N THR A 424 31.43 3.62 6.12
CA THR A 424 32.74 3.02 6.34
C THR A 424 33.83 4.02 6.04
N LEU A 425 35.02 3.84 6.61
CA LEU A 425 36.19 4.65 6.31
C LEU A 425 37.19 3.87 5.48
N SER A 426 37.67 4.47 4.39
CA SER A 426 38.76 3.93 3.56
C SER A 426 40.13 4.17 4.19
N ASP A 427 40.24 5.21 5.03
CA ASP A 427 41.44 5.60 5.76
C ASP A 427 41.08 6.16 7.15
N GLY A 428 42.06 6.18 8.05
CA GLY A 428 41.89 6.79 9.38
C GLY A 428 40.96 6.01 10.31
N SER A 429 40.37 6.74 11.26
CA SER A 429 39.48 6.20 12.28
C SER A 429 38.35 7.17 12.56
N PHE A 430 37.21 6.64 13.00
CA PHE A 430 36.10 7.50 13.41
C PHE A 430 36.45 8.40 14.60
N ASP A 431 37.49 8.11 15.38
CA ASP A 431 37.88 8.93 16.53
C ASP A 431 38.24 10.37 16.13
N ASN A 432 38.97 10.56 15.02
CA ASN A 432 39.27 11.91 14.56
C ASN A 432 38.02 12.58 13.99
N PHE A 433 37.17 11.83 13.28
CA PHE A 433 35.88 12.34 12.85
C PHE A 433 35.05 12.85 14.05
N VAL A 434 34.91 12.05 15.12
CA VAL A 434 34.21 12.42 16.35
C VAL A 434 34.82 13.68 16.95
N LYS A 435 36.14 13.75 17.10
CA LYS A 435 36.85 14.93 17.64
C LYS A 435 36.56 16.21 16.85
N GLN A 436 36.40 16.11 15.54
CA GLN A 436 36.06 17.26 14.70
C GLN A 436 34.56 17.58 14.76
N ALA A 437 33.72 16.54 14.75
CA ALA A 437 32.27 16.67 14.73
C ALA A 437 31.72 17.37 15.97
N VAL A 438 32.33 17.15 17.15
CA VAL A 438 31.95 17.81 18.41
C VAL A 438 32.34 19.29 18.48
N ASN A 439 33.20 19.78 17.60
CA ASN A 439 33.60 21.20 17.58
C ASN A 439 32.61 22.09 16.79
N VAL A 440 31.48 21.53 16.33
CA VAL A 440 30.47 22.23 15.56
C VAL A 440 29.12 22.10 16.25
N ASP A 441 28.54 23.24 16.64
CA ASP A 441 27.15 23.30 17.12
C ASP A 441 26.21 23.02 15.95
N SER A 442 25.71 21.80 15.90
CA SER A 442 24.94 21.29 14.79
C SER A 442 23.48 21.72 14.84
N LYS A 443 22.97 22.15 13.69
CA LYS A 443 21.58 22.50 13.42
C LYS A 443 20.79 21.36 12.77
N ILE A 444 21.39 20.16 12.71
CA ILE A 444 20.73 18.93 12.27
C ILE A 444 19.51 18.67 13.17
N SER A 445 18.35 18.47 12.55
CA SER A 445 17.11 18.13 13.26
C SER A 445 16.87 16.61 13.30
N GLU A 446 17.36 15.87 12.30
CA GLU A 446 17.22 14.43 12.27
C GLU A 446 18.53 13.76 11.86
N LEU A 447 18.98 12.78 12.64
CA LEU A 447 20.21 12.05 12.39
C LEU A 447 19.95 10.54 12.33
N TYR A 448 20.38 9.93 11.23
CA TYR A 448 20.41 8.48 11.07
C TYR A 448 21.86 8.02 11.01
N TRP A 449 22.26 7.26 12.03
CA TRP A 449 23.61 6.73 12.28
C TRP A 449 23.53 5.21 12.46
N ASN A 450 22.63 4.55 11.73
CA ASN A 450 22.41 3.11 11.90
C ASN A 450 23.62 2.33 11.40
N ASP A 451 23.83 1.13 11.96
CA ASP A 451 24.89 0.19 11.55
C ASP A 451 26.34 0.71 11.64
N ASN A 452 26.54 1.91 12.18
CA ASN A 452 27.87 2.50 12.40
C ASN A 452 28.51 1.98 13.69
N ILE A 453 29.69 2.53 14.02
CA ILE A 453 30.31 2.32 15.33
C ILE A 453 29.57 3.11 16.43
N SER A 454 29.61 2.59 17.65
CA SER A 454 29.04 3.22 18.84
C SER A 454 29.95 4.31 19.42
N THR A 455 31.26 4.08 19.47
CA THR A 455 32.22 4.99 20.08
C THR A 455 32.06 6.42 19.57
N GLY A 456 31.81 7.36 20.50
CA GLY A 456 31.72 8.79 20.21
C GLY A 456 30.36 9.26 19.67
N VAL A 457 29.41 8.38 19.35
CA VAL A 457 28.08 8.79 18.86
C VAL A 457 27.36 9.68 19.87
N THR A 458 27.46 9.35 21.16
CA THR A 458 26.82 10.14 22.22
C THR A 458 27.44 11.53 22.33
N ASP A 459 28.73 11.66 22.05
CA ASP A 459 29.43 12.95 22.13
C ASP A 459 29.06 13.84 20.94
N ILE A 460 28.86 13.26 19.76
CA ILE A 460 28.32 13.96 18.58
C ILE A 460 26.91 14.49 18.85
N ILE A 461 25.96 13.64 19.29
CA ILE A 461 24.55 14.05 19.41
C ILE A 461 24.30 15.10 20.50
N LYS A 462 25.17 15.21 21.52
CA LYS A 462 25.10 16.30 22.51
C LYS A 462 25.30 17.68 21.88
N HIS A 463 26.00 17.75 20.75
CA HIS A 463 26.23 18.97 19.99
C HIS A 463 25.17 19.18 18.89
N CYS A 464 24.04 18.44 18.95
CA CYS A 464 22.88 18.64 18.08
C CYS A 464 21.69 19.14 18.92
N PRO A 465 21.68 20.39 19.41
CA PRO A 465 20.63 20.90 20.32
C PRO A 465 19.22 20.88 19.72
N ASN A 466 19.06 20.84 18.40
CA ASN A 466 17.76 20.82 17.72
C ASN A 466 17.30 19.41 17.30
N LEU A 467 18.00 18.37 17.75
CA LEU A 467 17.73 16.99 17.33
C LEU A 467 16.36 16.53 17.82
N SER A 468 15.45 16.25 16.89
CA SER A 468 14.09 15.76 17.13
C SER A 468 13.91 14.28 16.74
N VAL A 469 14.75 13.77 15.85
CA VAL A 469 14.79 12.34 15.46
C VAL A 469 16.22 11.81 15.53
N LEU A 470 16.39 10.69 16.22
CA LEU A 470 17.66 9.96 16.30
C LEU A 470 17.43 8.49 16.00
N SER A 471 18.18 7.99 15.02
CA SER A 471 18.22 6.58 14.66
C SER A 471 19.64 6.06 14.80
N ILE A 472 19.85 5.20 15.78
CA ILE A 472 21.11 4.52 16.11
C ILE A 472 20.85 3.02 16.22
N ALA A 473 20.02 2.50 15.30
CA ALA A 473 19.70 1.10 15.20
C ALA A 473 20.95 0.30 14.85
N ARG A 474 21.10 -0.88 15.45
CA ARG A 474 22.20 -1.82 15.19
C ARG A 474 23.57 -1.18 15.43
N VAL A 475 23.67 -0.28 16.41
CA VAL A 475 24.92 0.38 16.81
C VAL A 475 25.54 -0.34 18.01
N PHE A 476 24.77 -0.58 19.07
CA PHE A 476 25.26 -1.13 20.33
C PHE A 476 25.29 -2.66 20.35
N GLY A 477 26.32 -3.20 21.00
CA GLY A 477 26.33 -4.57 21.52
C GLY A 477 25.94 -4.61 23.00
N GLU A 478 25.78 -5.81 23.55
CA GLU A 478 25.31 -6.02 24.92
C GLU A 478 26.23 -5.32 25.94
N ASP A 479 27.54 -5.50 25.85
CA ASP A 479 28.51 -4.92 26.79
C ASP A 479 29.09 -3.57 26.34
N ASP A 480 28.38 -2.83 25.49
CA ASP A 480 28.87 -1.57 24.94
C ASP A 480 28.90 -0.45 25.99
N PRO A 481 30.07 0.14 26.31
CA PRO A 481 30.17 1.18 27.32
C PRO A 481 29.41 2.47 26.97
N GLU A 482 29.08 2.69 25.69
CA GLU A 482 28.28 3.83 25.26
C GLU A 482 26.82 3.75 25.71
N ILE A 483 26.30 2.56 26.07
CA ILE A 483 24.92 2.40 26.57
C ILE A 483 24.65 3.34 27.77
N ASN A 484 25.59 3.42 28.71
CA ASN A 484 25.44 4.31 29.86
C ASN A 484 25.47 5.79 29.47
N LYS A 485 26.24 6.15 28.44
CA LYS A 485 26.30 7.53 27.96
C LYS A 485 25.01 7.91 27.24
N ILE A 486 24.49 7.05 26.36
CA ILE A 486 23.23 7.32 25.65
C ILE A 486 22.05 7.39 26.62
N CYS A 487 22.01 6.56 27.68
CA CYS A 487 21.01 6.66 28.75
C CYS A 487 21.03 8.04 29.42
N LYS A 488 22.22 8.59 29.73
CA LYS A 488 22.36 9.94 30.29
C LYS A 488 21.87 11.02 29.34
N PHE A 489 22.05 10.84 28.03
CA PHE A 489 21.52 11.75 27.01
C PHE A 489 19.99 11.66 26.94
N ILE A 490 19.43 10.45 26.86
CA ILE A 490 17.99 10.19 26.81
C ILE A 490 17.28 10.85 28.01
N LYS A 491 17.81 10.70 29.22
CA LYS A 491 17.24 11.32 30.42
C LYS A 491 17.13 12.85 30.34
N LYS A 492 18.05 13.50 29.63
CA LYS A 492 18.23 14.96 29.63
C LYS A 492 17.71 15.66 28.38
N THR A 493 17.51 14.95 27.27
CA THR A 493 17.06 15.57 26.03
C THR A 493 15.61 16.06 26.17
N GLU A 494 15.35 17.27 25.70
CA GLU A 494 14.02 17.90 25.71
C GLU A 494 13.41 17.99 24.30
N THR A 495 14.28 17.93 23.28
CA THR A 495 13.91 18.10 21.86
C THR A 495 13.63 16.78 21.16
N LEU A 496 14.26 15.69 21.59
CA LEU A 496 14.15 14.40 20.91
C LEU A 496 12.73 13.84 21.06
N LYS A 497 12.04 13.67 19.94
CA LYS A 497 10.67 13.13 19.85
C LYS A 497 10.65 11.68 19.38
N LYS A 498 11.56 11.30 18.49
CA LYS A 498 11.64 9.93 17.94
C LYS A 498 13.00 9.33 18.19
N LEU A 499 13.02 8.16 18.83
CA LEU A 499 14.23 7.39 19.08
C LEU A 499 14.09 5.99 18.49
N ASN A 500 15.07 5.60 17.67
CA ASN A 500 15.23 4.23 17.22
C ASN A 500 16.58 3.68 17.69
N ILE A 501 16.51 2.66 18.54
CA ILE A 501 17.64 1.90 19.10
C ILE A 501 17.42 0.40 18.86
N SER A 502 16.69 0.05 17.80
CA SER A 502 16.43 -1.34 17.43
C SER A 502 17.72 -2.09 17.16
N GLY A 503 17.79 -3.34 17.61
CA GLY A 503 18.93 -4.21 17.40
C GLY A 503 18.85 -5.01 16.10
N SER A 504 19.68 -6.04 16.06
CA SER A 504 19.76 -7.06 15.02
C SER A 504 20.31 -8.34 15.63
N ARG A 505 20.35 -9.40 14.83
CA ARG A 505 20.98 -10.67 15.20
C ARG A 505 22.45 -10.55 15.66
N ARG A 506 23.19 -9.51 15.22
CA ARG A 506 24.63 -9.35 15.50
C ARG A 506 24.95 -8.24 16.50
N LYS A 507 24.09 -7.24 16.60
CA LYS A 507 24.26 -6.05 17.44
C LYS A 507 22.94 -5.76 18.12
N PHE A 508 22.87 -6.01 19.42
CA PHE A 508 21.69 -5.87 20.24
C PHE A 508 22.09 -5.54 21.68
N ILE A 509 21.20 -4.91 22.44
CA ILE A 509 21.45 -4.45 23.81
C ILE A 509 21.30 -5.58 24.85
N GLY A 510 20.45 -6.57 24.58
CA GLY A 510 20.30 -7.77 25.41
C GLY A 510 19.83 -7.45 26.83
N LYS A 511 20.44 -8.11 27.82
CA LYS A 511 20.13 -7.99 29.25
C LYS A 511 20.27 -6.57 29.82
N ASN A 512 20.89 -5.64 29.08
CA ASN A 512 21.04 -4.25 29.51
C ASN A 512 19.85 -3.36 29.11
N MET A 513 18.81 -3.91 28.47
CA MET A 513 17.58 -3.18 28.14
C MET A 513 16.90 -2.49 29.34
N PRO A 514 16.86 -3.07 30.56
CA PRO A 514 16.30 -2.39 31.73
C PRO A 514 16.96 -1.03 32.04
N ILE A 515 18.24 -0.85 31.72
CA ILE A 515 18.95 0.42 31.91
C ILE A 515 18.38 1.50 30.97
N ILE A 516 18.08 1.11 29.74
CA ILE A 516 17.45 1.98 28.74
C ILE A 516 16.02 2.33 29.20
N PHE A 517 15.25 1.37 29.69
CA PHE A 517 13.92 1.64 30.23
C PHE A 517 13.95 2.61 31.41
N GLY A 518 14.92 2.49 32.32
CA GLY A 518 15.10 3.47 33.38
C GLY A 518 15.36 4.89 32.85
N ALA A 519 16.08 5.03 31.74
CA ALA A 519 16.28 6.32 31.08
C ALA A 519 15.01 6.85 30.39
N ILE A 520 14.27 5.98 29.70
CA ILE A 520 13.01 6.34 29.04
C ILE A 520 11.96 6.74 30.07
N GLN A 521 11.87 6.04 31.20
CA GLN A 521 10.91 6.34 32.26
C GLN A 521 11.05 7.78 32.80
N GLU A 522 12.28 8.30 32.87
CA GLU A 522 12.58 9.66 33.31
C GLU A 522 12.44 10.71 32.18
N ASN A 523 12.36 10.30 30.92
CA ASN A 523 12.24 11.20 29.79
C ASN A 523 10.77 11.55 29.49
N SER A 524 10.51 12.83 29.24
CA SER A 524 9.18 13.34 28.89
C SER A 524 9.05 13.88 27.46
N SER A 525 10.11 13.78 26.65
CA SER A 525 10.15 14.36 25.30
C SER A 525 9.88 13.35 24.19
N ILE A 526 10.29 12.09 24.37
CA ILE A 526 10.21 11.02 23.37
C ILE A 526 8.78 10.50 23.30
N THR A 527 8.14 10.66 22.13
CA THR A 527 6.78 10.21 21.85
C THR A 527 6.77 8.92 21.02
N ASN A 528 7.84 8.65 20.27
CA ASN A 528 7.97 7.46 19.42
C ASN A 528 9.26 6.72 19.76
N LEU A 529 9.12 5.44 20.11
CA LEU A 529 10.24 4.59 20.50
C LEU A 529 10.24 3.26 19.71
N ASP A 530 11.37 2.95 19.10
CA ASP A 530 11.62 1.67 18.45
C ASP A 530 12.79 0.94 19.13
N ILE A 531 12.46 -0.18 19.78
CA ILE A 531 13.39 -1.05 20.51
C ILE A 531 13.36 -2.49 19.99
N ARG A 532 12.86 -2.71 18.76
CA ARG A 532 12.76 -4.03 18.15
C ARG A 532 14.09 -4.77 18.11
N LYS A 533 14.05 -6.10 18.07
CA LYS A 533 15.22 -6.95 17.77
C LYS A 533 16.40 -6.77 18.72
N ASN A 534 16.16 -6.49 19.99
CA ASN A 534 17.20 -6.30 20.98
C ASN A 534 17.50 -7.53 21.84
N HIS A 535 16.81 -8.65 21.61
CA HIS A 535 17.07 -9.92 22.31
C HIS A 535 17.08 -9.75 23.84
N ALA A 536 16.08 -9.02 24.37
CA ALA A 536 16.04 -8.64 25.77
C ALA A 536 15.63 -9.79 26.72
N GLY A 537 15.27 -10.96 26.19
CA GLY A 537 15.00 -12.17 26.96
C GLY A 537 13.65 -12.18 27.69
N GLU A 538 13.48 -13.16 28.57
CA GLU A 538 12.19 -13.49 29.19
C GLU A 538 11.61 -12.40 30.10
N SER A 539 12.44 -11.52 30.67
CA SER A 539 11.97 -10.42 31.54
C SER A 539 11.35 -9.27 30.76
N PHE A 540 11.54 -9.23 29.44
CA PHE A 540 11.18 -8.09 28.60
C PHE A 540 9.70 -7.68 28.69
N PRO A 541 8.69 -8.58 28.66
CA PRO A 541 7.29 -8.20 28.84
C PRO A 541 7.04 -7.42 30.14
N THR A 542 7.58 -7.92 31.26
CA THR A 542 7.47 -7.28 32.58
C THR A 542 8.16 -5.92 32.60
N ASP A 543 9.35 -5.81 32.00
CA ASP A 543 10.10 -4.56 31.91
C ASP A 543 9.36 -3.50 31.07
N VAL A 544 8.74 -3.91 29.96
CA VAL A 544 7.87 -3.05 29.13
C VAL A 544 6.69 -2.53 29.93
N ILE A 545 5.95 -3.40 30.61
CA ILE A 545 4.79 -3.02 31.44
C ILE A 545 5.23 -2.00 32.51
N ASN A 546 6.28 -2.33 33.28
CA ASN A 546 6.78 -1.49 34.37
C ASN A 546 7.23 -0.10 33.89
N CYS A 547 7.90 -0.02 32.74
CA CYS A 547 8.36 1.24 32.16
C CYS A 547 7.17 2.10 31.70
N PHE A 548 6.29 1.53 30.89
CA PHE A 548 5.26 2.30 30.19
C PHE A 548 3.98 2.54 30.99
N MET A 549 3.80 1.88 32.13
CA MET A 549 2.82 2.31 33.14
C MET A 549 3.20 3.61 33.83
N LYS A 550 4.50 3.90 33.93
CA LYS A 550 5.03 5.13 34.54
C LYS A 550 5.34 6.22 33.51
N ASN A 551 5.74 5.83 32.30
CA ASN A 551 5.99 6.76 31.21
C ASN A 551 4.73 7.02 30.39
N GLU A 552 4.15 8.20 30.57
CA GLU A 552 3.00 8.68 29.80
C GLU A 552 3.39 9.50 28.56
N ALA A 553 4.69 9.71 28.31
CA ALA A 553 5.15 10.52 27.18
C ALA A 553 5.21 9.73 25.87
N VAL A 554 5.59 8.44 25.93
CA VAL A 554 5.62 7.57 24.76
C VAL A 554 4.19 7.21 24.34
N GLU A 555 3.88 7.54 23.09
CA GLU A 555 2.59 7.34 22.43
C GLU A 555 2.66 6.20 21.41
N ILE A 556 3.84 5.96 20.80
CA ILE A 556 4.06 4.91 19.81
C ILE A 556 5.27 4.07 20.19
N LEU A 557 5.08 2.76 20.30
CA LEU A 557 6.10 1.80 20.72
C LEU A 557 6.19 0.61 19.76
N ALA A 558 7.41 0.27 19.32
CA ALA A 558 7.67 -0.94 18.54
C ALA A 558 8.58 -1.90 19.32
N ILE A 559 8.09 -3.12 19.59
CA ILE A 559 8.75 -4.11 20.47
C ILE A 559 9.04 -5.49 19.87
N GLU A 560 8.61 -5.76 18.63
CA GLU A 560 8.82 -7.04 17.93
C GLU A 560 10.28 -7.54 17.98
N GLY A 561 10.47 -8.85 18.18
CA GLY A 561 11.78 -9.51 18.11
C GLY A 561 12.61 -9.36 19.40
N ASN A 562 11.95 -9.25 20.54
CA ASN A 562 12.58 -9.24 21.85
C ASN A 562 12.35 -10.56 22.60
N GLU A 563 12.22 -11.66 21.85
CA GLU A 563 12.12 -13.04 22.38
C GLU A 563 10.83 -13.29 23.17
N ILE A 564 9.73 -12.68 22.71
CA ILE A 564 8.39 -12.99 23.21
C ILE A 564 7.90 -14.20 22.42
N THR A 565 7.87 -15.36 23.06
CA THR A 565 7.58 -16.66 22.42
C THR A 565 6.17 -17.18 22.68
N ASP A 566 5.32 -16.39 23.33
CA ASP A 566 4.00 -16.81 23.84
C ASP A 566 2.97 -15.69 23.61
N THR A 567 1.79 -16.03 23.07
CA THR A 567 0.67 -15.11 22.85
C THR A 567 0.12 -14.56 24.17
N GLU A 568 0.17 -15.33 25.27
CA GLU A 568 -0.31 -14.88 26.58
C GLU A 568 0.57 -13.74 27.14
N LYS A 569 1.86 -13.69 26.82
CA LYS A 569 2.75 -12.56 27.18
C LYS A 569 2.34 -11.28 26.44
N TYR A 570 1.93 -11.38 25.18
CA TYR A 570 1.42 -10.23 24.43
C TYR A 570 0.08 -9.75 24.97
N LYS A 571 -0.80 -10.69 25.30
CA LYS A 571 -2.08 -10.41 25.96
C LYS A 571 -1.88 -9.70 27.29
N GLU A 572 -0.93 -10.15 28.12
CA GLU A 572 -0.56 -9.48 29.38
C GLU A 572 -0.13 -8.04 29.14
N ILE A 573 0.79 -7.80 28.19
CA ILE A 573 1.25 -6.45 27.80
C ILE A 573 0.05 -5.57 27.41
N PHE A 574 -0.82 -6.06 26.53
CA PHE A 574 -1.95 -5.27 26.04
C PHE A 574 -2.99 -4.99 27.14
N THR A 575 -3.32 -5.97 27.97
CA THR A 575 -4.27 -5.80 29.07
C THR A 575 -3.74 -4.84 30.13
N GLN A 576 -2.49 -4.99 30.57
CA GLN A 576 -1.93 -4.12 31.61
C GLN A 576 -1.77 -2.68 31.11
N LEU A 577 -1.27 -2.49 29.89
CA LEU A 577 -1.06 -1.14 29.34
C LEU A 577 -2.36 -0.45 28.93
N GLN A 578 -3.50 -1.15 28.87
CA GLN A 578 -4.81 -0.52 28.73
C GLN A 578 -5.19 0.31 29.97
N GLU A 579 -4.60 0.05 31.13
CA GLU A 579 -4.87 0.80 32.37
C GLU A 579 -4.16 2.16 32.42
N ARG A 580 -3.31 2.45 31.43
CA ARG A 580 -2.65 3.75 31.32
C ARG A 580 -3.67 4.87 31.14
N LYS A 581 -3.39 6.02 31.78
CA LYS A 581 -4.19 7.24 31.60
C LYS A 581 -4.12 7.79 30.19
N LYS A 582 -2.97 7.64 29.52
CA LYS A 582 -2.76 8.07 28.13
C LYS A 582 -2.61 6.86 27.21
N PRO A 583 -3.33 6.83 26.07
CA PRO A 583 -3.23 5.74 25.10
C PRO A 583 -1.78 5.48 24.67
N LEU A 584 -1.46 4.21 24.43
CA LEU A 584 -0.19 3.78 23.85
C LEU A 584 -0.47 2.92 22.63
N LEU A 585 -0.03 3.35 21.47
CA LEU A 585 -0.05 2.52 20.27
C LEU A 585 1.18 1.62 20.24
N ILE A 586 0.98 0.32 20.46
CA ILE A 586 2.01 -0.68 20.17
C ILE A 586 1.91 -1.07 18.69
N VAL A 587 3.03 -1.09 17.96
CA VAL A 587 3.04 -1.57 16.58
C VAL A 587 2.79 -3.07 16.57
N TRP A 588 1.76 -3.52 15.82
CA TRP A 588 1.38 -4.94 15.75
C TRP A 588 2.55 -5.83 15.27
N PRO A 589 2.99 -6.82 16.06
CA PRO A 589 4.16 -7.64 15.76
C PRO A 589 3.81 -8.83 14.86
N GLN A 590 3.27 -8.55 13.67
CA GLN A 590 2.70 -9.54 12.76
C GLN A 590 3.59 -10.78 12.56
N LYS A 591 4.89 -10.61 12.28
CA LYS A 591 5.76 -11.74 11.94
C LYS A 591 6.04 -12.64 13.15
N GLU A 592 6.17 -12.04 14.33
CA GLU A 592 6.38 -12.78 15.57
C GLU A 592 5.11 -13.53 15.97
N ILE A 593 3.93 -12.90 15.87
CA ILE A 593 2.64 -13.55 16.13
C ILE A 593 2.37 -14.70 15.15
N ASP A 594 2.59 -14.49 13.85
CA ASP A 594 2.45 -15.56 12.84
C ASP A 594 3.40 -16.73 13.15
N GLY A 595 4.62 -16.43 13.61
CA GLY A 595 5.60 -17.43 14.02
C GLY A 595 5.16 -18.22 15.26
N ILE A 596 4.64 -17.54 16.28
CA ILE A 596 4.11 -18.18 17.50
C ILE A 596 2.92 -19.07 17.12
N ALA A 597 1.95 -18.55 16.36
CA ALA A 597 0.76 -19.27 15.95
C ALA A 597 1.10 -20.55 15.18
N LEU A 598 2.06 -20.47 14.25
CA LEU A 598 2.51 -21.64 13.51
C LEU A 598 3.21 -22.66 14.42
N SER A 599 4.00 -22.21 15.40
CA SER A 599 4.80 -23.10 16.27
C SER A 599 4.00 -23.75 17.40
N THR A 600 2.98 -23.09 17.90
CA THR A 600 2.16 -23.54 19.05
C THR A 600 0.81 -24.12 18.63
N GLY A 601 0.39 -23.89 17.38
CA GLY A 601 -0.94 -24.29 16.90
C GLY A 601 -2.05 -23.40 17.44
N THR A 602 -1.76 -22.13 17.74
CA THR A 602 -2.75 -21.14 18.20
C THR A 602 -3.98 -21.11 17.27
N GLU A 603 -5.16 -21.24 17.86
CA GLU A 603 -6.42 -21.18 17.11
C GLU A 603 -6.69 -19.76 16.59
N GLN A 604 -7.37 -19.64 15.45
CA GLN A 604 -7.70 -18.34 14.85
C GLN A 604 -8.52 -17.46 15.82
N ASP A 605 -9.39 -18.06 16.62
CA ASP A 605 -10.22 -17.33 17.60
C ASP A 605 -9.36 -16.66 18.68
N GLU A 606 -8.23 -17.26 19.08
CA GLU A 606 -7.29 -16.66 20.04
C GLU A 606 -6.53 -15.48 19.40
N LEU A 607 -6.14 -15.61 18.14
CA LEU A 607 -5.52 -14.51 17.38
C LEU A 607 -6.48 -13.34 17.20
N ASP A 608 -7.74 -13.63 16.91
CA ASP A 608 -8.78 -12.61 16.78
C ASP A 608 -9.00 -11.89 18.11
N GLN A 609 -9.03 -12.60 19.25
CA GLN A 609 -9.08 -11.99 20.59
C GLN A 609 -7.87 -11.11 20.88
N LEU A 610 -6.68 -11.55 20.50
CA LEU A 610 -5.44 -10.78 20.68
C LEU A 610 -5.44 -9.50 19.83
N MET A 611 -5.89 -9.59 18.58
CA MET A 611 -6.06 -8.42 17.71
C MET A 611 -7.10 -7.44 18.27
N ASP A 612 -8.18 -7.94 18.87
CA ASP A 612 -9.21 -7.10 19.47
C ASP A 612 -8.71 -6.38 20.74
N LEU A 613 -7.87 -7.04 21.56
CA LEU A 613 -7.16 -6.42 22.67
C LEU A 613 -6.19 -5.32 22.20
N HIS A 614 -5.42 -5.60 21.14
CA HIS A 614 -4.51 -4.64 20.53
C HIS A 614 -5.25 -3.41 19.99
N ALA A 615 -6.38 -3.62 19.29
CA ALA A 615 -7.21 -2.54 18.78
C ALA A 615 -7.80 -1.68 19.92
N ARG A 616 -8.24 -2.30 21.03
CA ARG A 616 -8.71 -1.57 22.21
C ARG A 616 -7.62 -0.73 22.85
N LEU A 617 -6.40 -1.24 22.96
CA LEU A 617 -5.24 -0.50 23.49
C LEU A 617 -4.99 0.80 22.68
N ALA A 618 -5.13 0.73 21.36
CA ALA A 618 -4.95 1.89 20.48
C ALA A 618 -6.08 2.94 20.58
N ASN A 619 -7.28 2.55 21.03
CA ASN A 619 -8.50 3.35 20.96
C ASN A 619 -8.97 3.97 22.30
N ILE A 620 -8.14 3.97 23.34
CA ILE A 620 -8.48 4.45 24.70
C ILE A 620 -8.93 5.93 24.75
N GLY A 621 -8.80 6.70 23.67
CA GLY A 621 -9.32 8.08 23.55
C GLY A 621 -10.64 8.25 22.77
N GLN A 622 -11.29 7.19 22.30
CA GLN A 622 -12.52 7.24 21.48
C GLN A 622 -13.73 6.50 22.10
N ILE A 623 -13.56 5.93 23.29
CA ILE A 623 -14.62 5.32 24.13
C ILE A 623 -14.86 6.28 25.30
#